data_AF-A0AAD3MT76-F1
#
_entry.id   AF-A0AAD3MT76-F1
#
_cell.length_a   1.000
_cell.length_b   1.000
_cell.length_c   1.000
_cell.angle_alpha   90.00
_cell.angle_beta   90.00
_cell.angle_gamma   90.00
#
_symmetry.space_group_name_H-M   'P 1'
#
loop_
_entity.id
_entity.type
_entity.pdbx_description
1 polymer ?
#
loop_
_entity_poly.entity_id
_entity_poly.type
_entity_poly.pdbx_seq_one_letter_code
_entity_poly.pdbx_strand_id
1 'polypeptide(L)'
;MRKAFLRHVRRFPWVTNVTLYGCLFAGGDFVHQWFSRRDKMDWSHTKNVAVVAFSFHGNFNFFWMRFLERRFPGNSAGMVMRKLFLDQTTAAPLATSVFYTGVSFLEGKEDIMEDWREKFLNTYKTGLMFWPFMQFLNFALVPLYVRTTFTGCCAFVWATFLCFSRQSGDGTAAAALAWMFPPKEDEAESTKEKVDAEDKIVAPKDAPVASKSSQK
;
A
#
# COMPACT_ATOMS: atom_id res chain seq x y z
N MET A 1 26.35 -4.58 -15.29
CA MET A 1 25.65 -4.74 -13.99
C MET A 1 24.37 -5.59 -14.07
N ARG A 2 23.39 -5.29 -14.94
CA ARG A 2 22.10 -6.02 -15.04
C ARG A 2 22.21 -7.55 -15.22
N LYS A 3 23.12 -8.02 -16.09
CA LYS A 3 23.35 -9.45 -16.33
C LYS A 3 23.98 -10.19 -15.13
N ALA A 4 24.81 -9.51 -14.34
CA ALA A 4 25.44 -10.08 -13.14
C ALA A 4 24.43 -10.20 -12.00
N PHE A 5 23.59 -9.18 -11.81
CA PHE A 5 22.47 -9.20 -10.86
C PHE A 5 21.50 -10.34 -11.18
N LEU A 6 21.06 -10.48 -12.42
CA LEU A 6 20.16 -11.57 -12.84
C LEU A 6 20.79 -12.96 -12.65
N ARG A 7 22.12 -13.07 -12.81
CA ARG A 7 22.85 -14.33 -12.58
C ARG A 7 22.89 -14.68 -11.08
N HIS A 8 23.05 -13.68 -10.21
CA HIS A 8 23.01 -13.85 -8.76
C HIS A 8 21.59 -14.20 -8.27
N VAL A 9 20.57 -13.47 -8.72
CA VAL A 9 19.14 -13.75 -8.45
C VAL A 9 18.78 -15.18 -8.86
N ARG A 10 19.32 -15.67 -9.98
CA ARG A 10 19.08 -17.07 -10.42
C ARG A 10 19.87 -18.11 -9.63
N ARG A 11 21.02 -17.75 -9.07
CA ARG A 11 21.89 -18.66 -8.31
C ARG A 11 21.43 -18.82 -6.86
N PHE A 12 21.01 -17.73 -6.22
CA PHE A 12 20.45 -17.72 -4.86
C PHE A 12 19.12 -16.97 -4.83
N PRO A 13 18.06 -17.52 -5.48
CA PRO A 13 16.77 -16.87 -5.59
C PRO A 13 16.12 -16.66 -4.23
N TRP A 14 16.31 -17.58 -3.29
CA TRP A 14 15.75 -17.46 -1.95
C TRP A 14 16.29 -16.23 -1.21
N VAL A 15 17.61 -16.15 -1.01
CA VAL A 15 18.26 -15.03 -0.31
C VAL A 15 17.91 -13.70 -0.97
N THR A 16 18.02 -13.63 -2.31
CA THR A 16 17.76 -12.36 -3.01
C THR A 16 16.31 -11.90 -2.87
N ASN A 17 15.35 -12.81 -2.98
CA ASN A 17 13.93 -12.45 -2.85
C ASN A 17 13.55 -12.10 -1.41
N VAL A 18 14.02 -12.86 -0.42
CA VAL A 18 13.74 -12.58 0.99
C VAL A 18 14.35 -11.25 1.40
N THR A 19 15.59 -10.98 1.00
CA THR A 19 16.25 -9.70 1.29
C THR A 19 15.54 -8.53 0.62
N LEU A 20 15.23 -8.63 -0.67
CA LEU A 20 14.51 -7.56 -1.37
C LEU A 20 13.12 -7.32 -0.77
N TYR A 21 12.38 -8.39 -0.46
CA TYR A 21 11.08 -8.29 0.18
C TYR A 21 11.18 -7.57 1.53
N GLY A 22 12.10 -8.00 2.40
CA GLY A 22 12.30 -7.40 3.71
C GLY A 22 12.71 -5.93 3.63
N CYS A 23 13.63 -5.57 2.72
CA CYS A 23 14.04 -4.18 2.49
C CYS A 23 12.88 -3.31 2.00
N LEU A 24 12.07 -3.80 1.05
CA LEU A 24 10.92 -3.07 0.53
C LEU A 24 9.84 -2.90 1.60
N PHE A 25 9.59 -3.93 2.40
CA PHE A 25 8.61 -3.88 3.47
C PHE A 25 9.02 -2.90 4.58
N ALA A 26 10.27 -2.98 5.03
CA ALA A 26 10.85 -2.05 6.01
C ALA A 26 10.91 -0.61 5.47
N GLY A 27 11.26 -0.44 4.19
CA GLY A 27 11.21 0.86 3.52
C GLY A 27 9.79 1.42 3.44
N GLY A 28 8.78 0.57 3.23
CA GLY A 28 7.38 0.97 3.25
C GLY A 28 6.92 1.45 4.62
N ASP A 29 7.33 0.73 5.68
CA ASP A 29 7.09 1.17 7.06
C ASP A 29 7.78 2.51 7.37
N PHE A 30 9.04 2.66 6.96
CA PHE A 30 9.78 3.91 7.13
C PHE A 30 9.06 5.09 6.46
N VAL A 31 8.63 4.92 5.19
CA VAL A 31 7.88 5.95 4.46
C VAL A 31 6.55 6.24 5.15
N HIS A 32 5.85 5.20 5.62
CA HIS A 32 4.62 5.38 6.40
C HIS A 32 4.84 6.21 7.67
N GLN A 33 5.89 5.91 8.45
CA GLN A 33 6.22 6.68 9.64
C GLN A 33 6.61 8.13 9.32
N TRP A 34 7.36 8.33 8.24
CA TRP A 34 7.74 9.67 7.76
C TRP A 34 6.52 10.54 7.44
N PHE A 35 5.50 9.97 6.79
CA PHE A 35 4.27 10.70 6.46
C PHE A 35 3.32 10.85 7.64
N SER A 36 3.25 9.87 8.54
CA SER A 36 2.27 9.84 9.64
C SER A 36 2.75 10.49 10.94
N ARG A 37 4.06 10.48 11.22
CA ARG A 37 4.65 10.96 12.48
C ARG A 37 5.84 11.88 12.18
N ARG A 38 5.55 13.08 11.66
CA ARG A 38 6.58 14.04 11.22
C ARG A 38 7.60 14.43 12.31
N ASP A 39 7.25 14.31 13.59
CA ASP A 39 8.09 14.82 14.70
C ASP A 39 8.74 13.74 15.59
N LYS A 40 8.35 12.46 15.49
CA LYS A 40 8.95 11.35 16.29
C LYS A 40 8.91 10.02 15.53
N MET A 41 10.01 9.69 14.86
CA MET A 41 10.21 8.40 14.20
C MET A 41 10.46 7.30 15.23
N ASP A 42 9.70 6.21 15.14
CA ASP A 42 9.82 5.05 16.02
C ASP A 42 10.67 3.97 15.36
N TRP A 43 11.99 4.12 15.55
CA TRP A 43 12.99 3.18 15.05
C TRP A 43 12.84 1.77 15.66
N SER A 44 12.26 1.67 16.86
CA SER A 44 12.02 0.37 17.50
C SER A 44 10.93 -0.40 16.76
N HIS A 45 9.84 0.30 16.39
CA HIS A 45 8.78 -0.26 15.56
C HIS A 45 9.29 -0.72 14.19
N THR A 46 10.01 0.13 13.46
CA THR A 46 10.54 -0.23 12.14
C THR A 46 11.48 -1.43 12.21
N LYS A 47 12.32 -1.50 13.25
CA LYS A 47 13.19 -2.66 13.48
C LYS A 47 12.37 -3.94 13.71
N ASN A 48 11.34 -3.88 14.54
CA ASN A 48 10.49 -5.04 14.83
C ASN A 48 9.73 -5.51 13.58
N VAL A 49 9.18 -4.57 12.80
CA VAL A 49 8.55 -4.84 11.50
C VAL A 49 9.55 -5.47 10.52
N ALA A 50 10.77 -4.95 10.43
CA ALA A 50 11.82 -5.53 9.59
C ALA A 50 12.13 -6.96 10.05
N VAL A 51 12.31 -7.20 11.35
CA VAL A 51 12.58 -8.54 11.88
C VAL A 51 11.49 -9.52 11.48
N VAL A 52 10.20 -9.18 11.63
CA VAL A 52 9.08 -10.04 11.21
C VAL A 52 9.05 -10.24 9.70
N ALA A 53 9.32 -9.19 8.93
CA ALA A 53 9.31 -9.23 7.47
C ALA A 53 10.42 -10.14 6.91
N PHE A 54 11.64 -10.04 7.44
CA PHE A 54 12.79 -10.84 7.02
C PHE A 54 12.72 -12.28 7.54
N SER A 55 12.31 -12.49 8.79
CA SER A 55 12.30 -13.81 9.42
C SER A 55 11.13 -14.67 8.95
N PHE A 56 9.91 -14.12 8.93
CA PHE A 56 8.71 -14.88 8.61
C PHE A 56 8.19 -14.58 7.21
N HIS A 57 7.79 -13.33 6.92
CA HIS A 57 7.01 -13.03 5.71
C HIS A 57 7.76 -13.35 4.43
N GLY A 58 9.02 -12.93 4.31
CA GLY A 58 9.83 -13.20 3.13
C GLY A 58 10.03 -14.71 2.88
N ASN A 59 10.32 -15.46 3.95
CA ASN A 59 10.49 -16.92 3.88
C ASN A 59 9.17 -17.62 3.54
N PHE A 60 8.10 -17.30 4.28
CA PHE A 60 6.77 -17.82 4.07
C PHE A 60 6.32 -17.58 2.63
N ASN A 61 6.44 -16.35 2.12
CA ASN A 61 6.06 -16.02 0.75
C ASN A 61 6.86 -16.82 -0.27
N PHE A 62 8.19 -16.90 -0.13
CA PHE A 62 9.04 -17.66 -1.06
C PHE A 62 8.65 -19.14 -1.13
N PHE A 63 8.47 -19.79 0.03
CA PHE A 63 8.09 -21.20 0.08
C PHE A 63 6.65 -21.41 -0.37
N TRP A 64 5.73 -20.49 -0.03
CA TRP A 64 4.33 -20.55 -0.42
C TRP A 64 4.14 -20.44 -1.93
N MET A 65 4.82 -19.49 -2.59
CA MET A 65 4.81 -19.36 -4.05
C MET A 65 5.29 -20.65 -4.73
N ARG A 66 6.32 -21.29 -4.18
CA ARG A 66 6.88 -22.53 -4.69
C ARG A 66 5.93 -23.72 -4.45
N PHE A 67 5.25 -23.76 -3.32
CA PHE A 67 4.22 -24.74 -3.00
C PHE A 67 3.04 -24.65 -3.96
N LEU A 68 2.50 -23.45 -4.18
CA LEU A 68 1.38 -23.22 -5.10
C LEU A 68 1.70 -23.68 -6.53
N GLU A 69 2.91 -23.41 -7.00
CA GLU A 69 3.35 -23.83 -8.33
C GLU A 69 3.60 -25.33 -8.44
N ARG A 70 4.01 -25.98 -7.36
CA ARG A 70 4.17 -27.43 -7.33
C ARG A 70 2.81 -28.15 -7.30
N ARG A 71 1.83 -27.58 -6.58
CA ARG A 71 0.49 -28.15 -6.39
C ARG A 71 -0.47 -27.88 -7.56
N PHE A 72 -0.31 -26.73 -8.21
CA PHE A 72 -1.13 -26.29 -9.35
C PHE A 72 -0.20 -25.84 -10.50
N PRO A 73 0.47 -26.77 -11.20
CA PRO A 73 1.48 -26.41 -12.19
C PRO A 73 0.86 -25.80 -13.45
N GLY A 74 1.30 -24.59 -13.83
CA GLY A 74 0.93 -23.92 -15.07
C GLY A 74 0.06 -22.66 -14.88
N ASN A 75 -0.21 -21.99 -16.00
CA ASN A 75 -0.75 -20.62 -16.02
C ASN A 75 -2.15 -20.51 -16.66
N SER A 76 -2.90 -21.61 -16.75
CA SER A 76 -4.29 -21.51 -17.22
C SER A 76 -5.12 -20.67 -16.24
N ALA A 77 -6.12 -19.94 -16.74
CA ALA A 77 -6.95 -19.07 -15.91
C ALA A 77 -7.56 -19.81 -14.72
N GLY A 78 -8.04 -21.05 -14.92
CA GLY A 78 -8.57 -21.88 -13.84
C GLY A 78 -7.54 -22.24 -12.76
N MET A 79 -6.27 -22.47 -13.12
CA MET A 79 -5.21 -22.72 -12.14
C MET A 79 -4.78 -21.45 -11.41
N VAL A 80 -4.68 -20.32 -12.11
CA VAL A 80 -4.41 -19.03 -11.49
C VAL A 80 -5.50 -18.70 -10.47
N MET A 81 -6.78 -18.90 -10.81
CA MET A 81 -7.89 -18.68 -9.88
C MET A 81 -7.84 -19.60 -8.66
N ARG A 82 -7.46 -20.87 -8.83
CA ARG A 82 -7.27 -21.81 -7.69
C ARG A 82 -6.11 -21.40 -6.78
N LYS A 83 -4.98 -20.99 -7.36
CA LYS A 83 -3.83 -20.44 -6.62
C LYS A 83 -4.28 -19.22 -5.83
N LEU A 84 -5.01 -18.31 -6.47
CA LEU A 84 -5.50 -17.09 -5.87
C LEU A 84 -6.45 -17.36 -4.71
N PHE A 85 -7.42 -18.26 -4.91
CA PHE A 85 -8.36 -18.61 -3.85
C PHE A 85 -7.65 -19.20 -2.63
N LEU A 86 -6.67 -20.08 -2.84
CA LEU A 86 -5.91 -20.66 -1.74
C LEU A 86 -5.00 -19.62 -1.05
N ASP A 87 -4.42 -18.72 -1.84
CA ASP A 87 -3.59 -17.61 -1.33
C ASP A 87 -4.42 -16.69 -0.43
N GLN A 88 -5.62 -16.29 -0.87
CA GLN A 88 -6.49 -15.39 -0.12
C GLN A 88 -7.13 -16.05 1.11
N THR A 89 -7.47 -17.33 1.04
CA THR A 89 -8.13 -18.04 2.17
C THR A 89 -7.16 -18.58 3.21
N THR A 90 -5.90 -18.82 2.84
CA THR A 90 -4.90 -19.43 3.75
C THR A 90 -3.72 -18.51 4.01
N ALA A 91 -3.01 -18.07 2.98
CA ALA A 91 -1.80 -17.29 3.17
C ALA A 91 -2.07 -15.87 3.67
N ALA A 92 -3.06 -15.18 3.11
CA ALA A 92 -3.41 -13.82 3.52
C ALA A 92 -3.82 -13.73 5.01
N PRO A 93 -4.75 -14.55 5.55
CA PRO A 93 -5.11 -14.47 6.97
C PRO A 93 -3.96 -14.91 7.88
N LEU A 94 -3.17 -15.92 7.48
CA LEU A 94 -2.01 -16.37 8.26
C LEU A 94 -0.93 -15.28 8.33
N ALA A 95 -0.53 -14.72 7.20
CA ALA A 95 0.50 -13.67 7.13
C ALA A 95 0.08 -12.41 7.89
N THR A 96 -1.19 -12.01 7.77
CA THR A 96 -1.75 -10.86 8.50
C THR A 96 -1.78 -11.13 10.01
N SER A 97 -2.16 -12.34 10.42
CA SER A 97 -2.18 -12.70 11.84
C SER A 97 -0.78 -12.69 12.44
N VAL A 98 0.20 -13.32 11.78
CA VAL A 98 1.59 -13.35 12.25
C VAL A 98 2.23 -11.96 12.23
N PHE A 99 1.82 -11.09 11.29
CA PHE A 99 2.29 -9.71 11.29
C PHE A 99 1.87 -8.98 12.58
N TYR A 100 0.57 -8.95 12.88
CA TYR A 100 0.08 -8.24 14.07
C TYR A 100 0.58 -8.88 15.36
N THR A 101 0.48 -10.20 15.51
CA THR A 101 0.93 -10.86 16.73
C THR A 101 2.44 -10.82 16.90
N GLY A 102 3.20 -10.97 15.81
CA GLY A 102 4.66 -10.93 15.83
C GLY A 102 5.21 -9.54 16.16
N VAL A 103 4.61 -8.49 15.59
CA VAL A 103 5.00 -7.11 15.92
C VAL A 103 4.61 -6.78 17.36
N SER A 104 3.37 -7.07 17.80
CA SER A 104 2.93 -6.82 19.17
C SER A 104 3.76 -7.58 20.21
N PHE A 105 4.17 -8.81 19.91
CA PHE A 105 5.06 -9.59 20.76
C PHE A 105 6.45 -8.94 20.90
N LEU A 106 7.04 -8.49 19.79
CA LEU A 106 8.34 -7.81 19.81
C LEU A 106 8.28 -6.41 20.45
N GLU A 107 7.11 -5.79 20.47
CA GLU A 107 6.85 -4.54 21.19
C GLU A 107 6.61 -4.76 22.69
N GLY A 108 6.45 -6.01 23.14
CA GLY A 108 6.23 -6.33 24.55
C GLY A 108 4.87 -5.88 25.08
N LYS A 109 3.83 -5.85 24.23
CA LYS A 109 2.47 -5.51 24.66
C LYS A 109 1.92 -6.57 25.62
N GLU A 110 1.15 -6.12 26.61
CA GLU A 110 0.48 -7.00 27.57
C GLU A 110 -0.59 -7.86 26.88
N ASP A 111 -1.35 -7.28 25.95
CA ASP A 111 -2.26 -8.03 25.07
C ASP A 111 -1.75 -8.05 23.62
N ILE A 112 -1.18 -9.18 23.23
CA ILE A 112 -0.64 -9.43 21.88
C ILE A 112 -1.77 -9.46 20.83
N MET A 113 -3.01 -9.78 21.24
CA MET A 113 -4.15 -9.99 20.37
C MET A 113 -5.04 -8.76 20.21
N GLU A 114 -4.86 -7.72 21.02
CA GLU A 114 -5.65 -6.49 20.96
C GLU A 114 -5.63 -5.88 19.54
N ASP A 115 -4.44 -5.59 19.04
CA ASP A 115 -4.24 -5.07 17.68
C ASP A 115 -4.80 -5.99 16.60
N TRP A 116 -4.69 -7.30 16.80
CA TRP A 116 -5.25 -8.28 15.88
C TRP A 116 -6.78 -8.19 15.88
N ARG A 117 -7.45 -8.18 17.03
CA ARG A 117 -8.92 -8.12 17.12
C ARG A 117 -9.49 -6.84 16.50
N GLU A 118 -8.83 -5.72 16.73
CA GLU A 118 -9.31 -4.43 16.25
C GLU A 118 -9.03 -4.20 14.76
N LYS A 119 -7.84 -4.58 14.29
CA LYS A 119 -7.35 -4.17 12.96
C LYS A 119 -7.42 -5.28 11.93
N PHE A 120 -7.45 -6.56 12.34
CA PHE A 120 -7.40 -7.68 11.41
C PHE A 120 -8.53 -7.64 10.40
N LEU A 121 -9.79 -7.51 10.84
CA LEU A 121 -10.94 -7.55 9.94
C LEU A 121 -10.92 -6.41 8.92
N ASN A 122 -10.57 -5.21 9.36
CA ASN A 122 -10.49 -4.05 8.49
C ASN A 122 -9.35 -4.22 7.46
N THR A 123 -8.15 -4.56 7.91
CA THR A 123 -6.98 -4.82 7.06
C THR A 123 -7.22 -5.99 6.09
N TYR A 124 -7.85 -7.06 6.55
CA TYR A 124 -8.16 -8.22 5.74
C TYR A 124 -9.20 -7.89 4.67
N LYS A 125 -10.27 -7.17 5.01
CA LYS A 125 -11.31 -6.76 4.05
C LYS A 125 -10.74 -5.86 2.96
N THR A 126 -9.95 -4.85 3.33
CA THR A 126 -9.29 -3.99 2.34
C THR A 126 -8.25 -4.78 1.54
N GLY A 127 -7.52 -5.68 2.21
CA GLY A 127 -6.55 -6.56 1.60
C GLY A 127 -7.17 -7.44 0.52
N LEU A 128 -8.38 -7.97 0.75
CA LEU A 128 -9.14 -8.75 -0.23
C LEU A 128 -9.56 -7.95 -1.46
N MET A 129 -9.49 -6.62 -1.45
CA MET A 129 -9.74 -5.82 -2.67
C MET A 129 -8.46 -5.63 -3.47
N PHE A 130 -7.32 -5.44 -2.80
CA PHE A 130 -6.04 -5.13 -3.43
C PHE A 130 -5.23 -6.38 -3.83
N TRP A 131 -5.06 -7.31 -2.89
CA TRP A 131 -4.16 -8.45 -3.04
C TRP A 131 -4.60 -9.44 -4.13
N PRO A 132 -5.90 -9.75 -4.33
CA PRO A 132 -6.27 -10.69 -5.37
C PRO A 132 -5.89 -10.21 -6.78
N PHE A 133 -6.04 -8.92 -7.05
CA PHE A 133 -5.67 -8.34 -8.33
C PHE A 133 -4.14 -8.39 -8.55
N MET A 134 -3.38 -7.98 -7.54
CA MET A 134 -1.91 -7.99 -7.62
C MET A 134 -1.37 -9.42 -7.74
N GLN A 135 -1.93 -10.37 -7.01
CA GLN A 135 -1.51 -11.77 -7.06
C GLN A 135 -1.93 -12.46 -8.35
N PHE A 136 -3.07 -12.09 -8.93
CA PHE A 136 -3.42 -12.51 -10.29
C PHE A 136 -2.35 -12.10 -11.30
N LEU A 137 -1.93 -10.83 -11.29
CA LEU A 137 -0.85 -10.33 -12.15
C LEU A 137 0.48 -11.06 -11.87
N ASN A 138 0.79 -11.31 -10.59
CA ASN A 138 1.98 -12.02 -10.18
C ASN A 138 2.03 -13.45 -10.75
N PHE A 139 0.94 -14.21 -10.67
CA PHE A 139 0.88 -15.56 -11.19
C PHE A 139 0.84 -15.61 -12.73
N ALA A 140 0.15 -14.65 -13.36
CA ALA A 140 -0.02 -14.61 -14.81
C ALA A 140 1.23 -14.12 -15.55
N LEU A 141 1.89 -13.06 -15.05
CA LEU A 141 2.92 -12.33 -15.79
C LEU A 141 4.33 -12.50 -15.21
N VAL A 142 4.44 -12.72 -13.89
CA VAL A 142 5.74 -12.66 -13.21
C VAL A 142 6.40 -14.05 -13.15
N PRO A 143 7.67 -14.18 -13.56
CA PRO A 143 8.40 -15.44 -13.44
C PRO A 143 8.61 -15.87 -11.98
N LEU A 144 8.55 -17.17 -11.71
CA LEU A 144 8.68 -17.77 -10.37
C LEU A 144 9.79 -17.15 -9.50
N TYR A 145 10.96 -16.91 -10.08
CA TYR A 145 12.16 -16.47 -9.35
C TYR A 145 12.15 -14.98 -8.95
N VAL A 146 11.16 -14.18 -9.35
CA VAL A 146 10.99 -12.77 -8.94
C VAL A 146 9.62 -12.48 -8.33
N ARG A 147 8.75 -13.48 -8.20
CA ARG A 147 7.38 -13.29 -7.67
C ARG A 147 7.35 -12.72 -6.27
N THR A 148 8.23 -13.19 -5.39
CA THR A 148 8.34 -12.67 -4.03
C THR A 148 8.85 -11.23 -4.02
N THR A 149 9.78 -10.88 -4.91
CA THR A 149 10.22 -9.48 -5.08
C THR A 149 9.05 -8.60 -5.56
N PHE A 150 8.25 -9.06 -6.52
CA PHE A 150 7.05 -8.35 -6.97
C PHE A 150 6.05 -8.15 -5.83
N THR A 151 5.78 -9.19 -5.04
CA THR A 151 4.93 -9.08 -3.84
C THR A 151 5.50 -8.04 -2.86
N GLY A 152 6.83 -7.98 -2.69
CA GLY A 152 7.49 -6.96 -1.87
C GLY A 152 7.25 -5.54 -2.38
N CYS A 153 7.30 -5.31 -3.70
CA CYS A 153 6.97 -4.02 -4.30
C CYS A 153 5.50 -3.64 -4.05
N CYS A 154 4.56 -4.59 -4.23
CA CYS A 154 3.16 -4.37 -3.92
C CYS A 154 2.95 -4.08 -2.43
N ALA A 155 3.70 -4.73 -1.54
CA ALA A 155 3.63 -4.50 -0.10
C ALA A 155 4.11 -3.09 0.29
N PHE A 156 5.13 -2.55 -0.39
CA PHE A 156 5.57 -1.16 -0.22
C PHE A 156 4.46 -0.17 -0.61
N VAL A 157 3.81 -0.41 -1.76
CA VAL A 157 2.65 0.41 -2.21
C VAL A 157 1.50 0.30 -1.21
N TRP A 158 1.22 -0.90 -0.72
CA TRP A 158 0.20 -1.16 0.29
C TRP A 158 0.47 -0.42 1.61
N ALA A 159 1.70 -0.42 2.10
CA ALA A 159 2.09 0.33 3.31
C ALA A 159 1.87 1.84 3.13
N THR A 160 2.17 2.36 1.94
CA THR A 160 1.91 3.76 1.58
C THR A 160 0.40 4.05 1.51
N PHE A 161 -0.39 3.14 0.94
CA PHE A 161 -1.84 3.26 0.86
C PHE A 161 -2.48 3.27 2.27
N LEU A 162 -2.02 2.40 3.18
CA LEU A 162 -2.49 2.40 4.57
C LEU A 162 -2.23 3.75 5.26
N CYS A 163 -1.14 4.44 4.92
CA CYS A 163 -0.86 5.79 5.41
C CYS A 163 -1.94 6.79 4.98
N PHE A 164 -2.27 6.80 3.69
CA PHE A 164 -3.27 7.70 3.12
C PHE A 164 -4.65 7.44 3.75
N SER A 165 -5.05 6.17 3.79
CA SER A 165 -6.34 5.78 4.37
C SER A 165 -6.46 6.14 5.86
N ARG A 166 -5.38 6.06 6.64
CA ARG A 166 -5.41 6.44 8.06
C ARG A 166 -5.57 7.95 8.27
N GLN A 167 -5.13 8.77 7.31
CA GLN A 167 -5.28 10.22 7.38
C GLN A 167 -6.67 10.69 6.95
N SER A 168 -7.33 9.96 6.05
CA SER A 168 -8.65 10.34 5.53
C SER A 168 -9.83 10.09 6.47
N GLY A 169 -9.65 9.43 7.63
CA GLY A 169 -10.70 9.23 8.64
C GLY A 169 -11.84 8.26 8.25
N ASP A 170 -12.05 8.03 6.95
CA ASP A 170 -13.08 7.17 6.41
C ASP A 170 -12.54 5.75 6.21
N GLY A 171 -13.24 4.77 6.80
CA GLY A 171 -12.80 3.38 6.92
C GLY A 171 -12.07 2.82 5.70
N THR A 172 -10.98 2.11 5.94
CA THR A 172 -9.93 1.71 4.98
C THR A 172 -10.42 1.06 3.68
N ALA A 173 -11.62 0.48 3.67
CA ALA A 173 -12.25 -0.02 2.46
C ALA A 173 -12.76 1.09 1.51
N ALA A 174 -13.32 2.18 2.03
CA ALA A 174 -13.82 3.31 1.24
C ALA A 174 -12.68 4.09 0.58
N ALA A 175 -11.61 4.37 1.34
CA ALA A 175 -10.38 4.95 0.79
C ALA A 175 -9.73 4.06 -0.27
N ALA A 176 -9.80 2.72 -0.12
CA ALA A 176 -9.27 1.78 -1.10
C ALA A 176 -10.11 1.74 -2.36
N LEU A 177 -11.43 1.80 -2.22
CA LEU A 177 -12.36 1.91 -3.34
C LEU A 177 -12.19 3.23 -4.08
N ALA A 178 -12.08 4.37 -3.38
CA ALA A 178 -11.83 5.67 -3.98
C ALA A 178 -10.45 5.75 -4.66
N TRP A 179 -9.44 5.03 -4.18
CA TRP A 179 -8.14 4.98 -4.84
C TRP A 179 -8.14 4.05 -6.06
N MET A 180 -8.76 2.87 -5.97
CA MET A 180 -8.85 1.92 -7.09
C MET A 180 -9.83 2.36 -8.18
N PHE A 181 -10.87 3.08 -7.78
CA PHE A 181 -11.92 3.64 -8.61
C PHE A 181 -12.17 5.08 -8.15
N PRO A 182 -11.32 6.04 -8.57
CA PRO A 182 -11.57 7.45 -8.28
C PRO A 182 -12.99 7.81 -8.75
N PRO A 183 -13.86 8.35 -7.86
CA PRO A 183 -15.11 8.94 -8.28
C PRO A 183 -14.79 9.99 -9.34
N LYS A 184 -15.54 9.98 -10.44
CA LYS A 184 -15.29 10.87 -11.58
C LYS A 184 -15.78 12.32 -11.32
N GLU A 185 -15.92 12.71 -10.07
CA GLU A 185 -16.55 13.94 -9.64
C GLU A 185 -15.61 14.70 -8.71
N ASP A 186 -14.60 15.36 -9.28
CA ASP A 186 -13.86 16.44 -8.62
C ASP A 186 -13.23 17.45 -9.62
N GLU A 187 -13.55 17.36 -10.93
CA GLU A 187 -13.26 18.46 -11.88
C GLU A 187 -14.41 19.50 -11.91
N ALA A 188 -15.58 19.16 -11.40
CA ALA A 188 -16.77 20.03 -11.46
C ALA A 188 -16.83 21.05 -10.31
N GLU A 189 -16.27 20.75 -9.13
CA GLU A 189 -16.36 21.62 -7.95
C GLU A 189 -15.25 22.69 -7.93
N SER A 190 -14.04 22.33 -8.40
CA SER A 190 -12.94 23.28 -8.62
C SER A 190 -13.27 24.35 -9.67
N THR A 191 -14.18 24.07 -10.62
CA THR A 191 -14.51 25.00 -11.70
C THR A 191 -15.61 25.96 -11.29
N LYS A 192 -16.58 25.54 -10.46
CA LYS A 192 -17.63 26.44 -9.94
C LYS A 192 -17.08 27.48 -8.97
N GLU A 193 -16.18 27.09 -8.07
CA GLU A 193 -15.62 28.03 -7.09
C GLU A 193 -14.70 29.08 -7.75
N LYS A 194 -14.05 28.74 -8.88
CA LYS A 194 -13.28 29.70 -9.68
C LYS A 194 -14.15 30.66 -10.50
N VAL A 195 -15.25 30.17 -11.09
CA VAL A 195 -16.17 31.01 -11.88
C VAL A 195 -16.91 32.01 -10.99
N ASP A 196 -17.36 31.59 -9.80
CA ASP A 196 -18.03 32.48 -8.84
C ASP A 196 -17.07 33.50 -8.20
N ALA A 197 -15.76 33.21 -8.18
CA ALA A 197 -14.73 34.13 -7.71
C ALA A 197 -14.30 35.16 -8.78
N GLU A 198 -14.26 34.78 -10.06
CA GLU A 198 -13.95 35.72 -11.16
C GLU A 198 -15.09 36.70 -11.44
N ASP A 199 -16.36 36.28 -11.31
CA ASP A 199 -17.51 37.15 -11.61
C ASP A 199 -17.71 38.27 -10.56
N LYS A 200 -17.22 38.05 -9.33
CA LYS A 200 -17.22 39.08 -8.26
C LYS A 200 -16.11 40.12 -8.39
N ILE A 201 -15.07 39.87 -9.19
CA ILE A 201 -13.93 40.78 -9.34
C ILE A 201 -14.16 41.80 -10.47
N VAL A 202 -15.07 41.53 -11.42
CA VAL A 202 -15.23 42.32 -12.66
C VAL A 202 -16.36 43.36 -12.60
N ALA A 203 -17.10 43.49 -11.49
CA ALA A 203 -18.10 44.56 -11.36
C ALA A 203 -17.42 45.95 -11.21
N PRO A 204 -17.54 46.89 -12.18
CA PRO A 204 -16.89 48.19 -12.10
C PRO A 204 -17.62 49.12 -11.12
N LYS A 205 -16.86 49.77 -10.24
CA LYS A 205 -17.31 50.94 -9.49
C LYS A 205 -17.25 52.17 -10.41
N ASP A 206 -18.34 52.50 -11.08
CA ASP A 206 -18.49 53.82 -11.71
C ASP A 206 -18.99 54.83 -10.68
N ALA A 207 -18.12 55.77 -10.31
CA ALA A 207 -18.49 57.05 -9.71
C ALA A 207 -17.51 58.15 -10.21
N PRO A 208 -17.99 59.26 -10.79
CA PRO A 208 -17.12 60.23 -11.42
C PRO A 208 -16.48 61.21 -10.42
N VAL A 209 -15.21 61.53 -10.67
CA VAL A 209 -14.42 62.56 -9.98
C VAL A 209 -14.84 63.94 -10.51
N ALA A 210 -15.48 64.77 -9.68
CA ALA A 210 -15.76 66.16 -9.99
C ALA A 210 -14.50 67.03 -9.74
N SER A 211 -13.91 67.56 -10.81
CA SER A 211 -12.81 68.53 -10.75
C SER A 211 -13.32 69.91 -10.32
N LYS A 212 -12.71 70.50 -9.28
CA LYS A 212 -12.81 71.93 -8.99
C LYS A 212 -11.73 72.70 -9.77
N SER A 213 -12.13 73.57 -10.70
CA SER A 213 -11.56 74.93 -10.84
C SER A 213 -12.23 75.69 -11.99
N SER A 214 -12.91 76.79 -11.68
CA SER A 214 -12.82 78.01 -12.50
C SER A 214 -13.33 79.21 -11.70
N GLN A 215 -12.48 80.23 -11.65
CA GLN A 215 -12.76 81.57 -11.12
C GLN A 215 -13.89 82.25 -11.89
N LYS A 216 -14.75 82.98 -11.18
CA LYS A 216 -14.93 84.43 -11.41
C LYS A 216 -15.54 85.10 -10.19
#